data_AF-A0A9E6VYD2-F1
#
_entry.id   AF-A0A9E6VYD2-F1
#
_cell.length_a   1.000
_cell.length_b   1.000
_cell.length_c   1.000
_cell.angle_alpha   90.00
_cell.angle_beta   90.00
_cell.angle_gamma   90.00
#
_symmetry.space_group_name_H-M   'P 1'
#
loop_
_entity.id
_entity.type
_entity.pdbx_description
1 polymer ?
#
loop_
_entity_poly.entity_id
_entity_poly.type
_entity_poly.pdbx_seq_one_letter_code
_entity_poly.pdbx_strand_id
1 'polypeptide(L)'
;MPKRTDIKSIMIIGAGPIVIGQACEFDYSGTQACKALKEEGYRIVLVNSNPATIMTDPDLADATYIEPITPEVVAKIIARERAERPDEVMVLLPTMGGQTALNTALSLQQMGVLEKYNIEMIGAKPEA
;
A
#
# COMPACT_ATOMS: atom_id res chain seq x y z
N MET A 1 14.15 1.70 -17.15
CA MET A 1 13.06 2.48 -17.78
C MET A 1 12.87 3.75 -16.97
N PRO A 2 12.48 4.88 -17.60
CA PRO A 2 12.19 6.11 -16.87
C PRO A 2 10.98 5.92 -15.94
N LYS A 3 10.85 6.83 -14.96
CA LYS A 3 9.70 6.93 -14.07
C LYS A 3 8.38 6.92 -14.86
N ARG A 4 7.38 6.16 -14.40
CA ARG A 4 6.02 6.20 -14.93
C ARG A 4 5.36 7.54 -14.60
N THR A 5 4.87 8.23 -15.62
CA THR A 5 4.27 9.59 -15.48
C THR A 5 2.76 9.58 -15.35
N ASP A 6 2.14 8.45 -15.68
CA ASP A 6 0.71 8.20 -15.58
C ASP A 6 0.27 7.96 -14.12
N ILE A 7 1.10 7.29 -13.30
CA ILE A 7 0.84 7.05 -11.87
C ILE A 7 0.99 8.35 -11.08
N LYS A 8 0.02 8.65 -10.20
CA LYS A 8 0.06 9.78 -9.26
C LYS A 8 0.11 9.35 -7.81
N SER A 9 -0.68 8.34 -7.45
CA SER A 9 -0.76 7.81 -6.10
C SER A 9 -0.31 6.34 -6.04
N ILE A 10 0.43 5.97 -5.01
CA ILE A 10 0.84 4.59 -4.74
C ILE A 10 0.34 4.21 -3.35
N MET A 11 -0.47 3.16 -3.29
CA MET A 11 -0.90 2.54 -2.05
C MET A 11 0.09 1.46 -1.63
N ILE A 12 0.59 1.51 -0.40
CA ILE A 12 1.47 0.51 0.21
C ILE A 12 0.69 -0.18 1.33
N ILE A 13 0.76 -1.51 1.39
CA ILE A 13 0.21 -2.29 2.51
C ILE A 13 1.39 -2.74 3.39
N GLY A 14 1.37 -2.33 4.66
CA GLY A 14 2.34 -2.75 5.67
C GLY A 14 2.15 -4.20 6.13
N ALA A 15 3.04 -4.67 7.00
CA ALA A 15 2.98 -6.03 7.52
C ALA A 15 2.01 -6.24 8.70
N GLY A 16 1.59 -5.16 9.37
CA GLY A 16 0.82 -5.25 10.60
C GLY A 16 1.70 -5.52 11.81
N PRO A 17 1.15 -6.13 12.89
CA PRO A 17 1.89 -6.37 14.13
C PRO A 17 3.06 -7.33 13.91
N ILE A 18 4.12 -7.15 14.70
CA ILE A 18 5.30 -8.03 14.70
C ILE A 18 4.91 -9.42 15.23
N VAL A 19 5.25 -10.45 14.46
CA VAL A 19 5.09 -11.87 14.83
C VAL A 19 6.34 -12.66 14.47
N ILE A 20 6.48 -13.86 15.03
CA ILE A 20 7.57 -14.77 14.64
C ILE A 20 7.44 -15.07 13.14
N GLY A 21 8.51 -14.81 12.38
CA GLY A 21 8.56 -14.99 10.92
C GLY A 21 8.08 -13.79 10.09
N GLN A 22 7.57 -12.73 10.72
CA GLN A 22 7.24 -11.47 10.06
C GLN A 22 7.41 -10.30 11.04
N ALA A 23 8.57 -9.66 11.03
CA ALA A 23 8.99 -8.72 12.06
C ALA A 23 9.44 -7.35 11.49
N CYS A 24 10.44 -6.74 12.14
CA CYS A 24 10.87 -5.36 11.88
C CYS A 24 11.40 -5.12 10.47
N GLU A 25 11.78 -6.18 9.74
CA GLU A 25 12.27 -6.09 8.36
C GLU A 25 11.26 -5.40 7.42
N PHE A 26 9.97 -5.46 7.73
CA PHE A 26 8.92 -4.81 6.93
C PHE A 26 8.68 -3.36 7.31
N ASP A 27 8.97 -2.93 8.54
CA ASP A 27 9.04 -1.50 8.86
C ASP A 27 10.22 -0.85 8.14
N TYR A 28 11.38 -1.50 8.18
CA TYR A 28 12.55 -1.06 7.43
C TYR A 28 12.27 -0.96 5.92
N SER A 29 11.74 -2.03 5.31
CA SER A 29 11.46 -2.09 3.87
C SER A 29 10.34 -1.11 3.47
N GLY A 30 9.28 -1.04 4.25
CA GLY A 30 8.16 -0.11 4.03
C GLY A 30 8.59 1.35 4.14
N THR A 31 9.44 1.69 5.12
CA THR A 31 10.02 3.03 5.27
C THR A 31 10.88 3.41 4.06
N GLN A 32 11.73 2.49 3.58
CA GLN A 32 12.54 2.72 2.38
C GLN A 32 11.67 2.94 1.14
N ALA A 33 10.60 2.16 0.98
CA ALA A 33 9.65 2.32 -0.12
C ALA A 33 8.94 3.67 -0.07
N CYS A 34 8.46 4.10 1.11
CA CYS A 34 7.83 5.41 1.27
C CYS A 34 8.79 6.54 0.88
N LYS A 35 10.03 6.51 1.38
CA LYS A 35 11.06 7.52 1.06
C LYS A 35 11.37 7.57 -0.42
N ALA A 36 11.72 6.43 -1.02
CA ALA A 36 12.12 6.37 -2.43
C ALA A 36 11.00 6.85 -3.37
N LEU A 37 9.75 6.43 -3.13
CA LEU A 37 8.63 6.82 -3.98
C LEU A 37 8.22 8.29 -3.77
N LYS A 38 8.35 8.81 -2.54
CA LYS A 38 8.09 10.22 -2.24
C LYS A 38 9.15 11.14 -2.83
N GLU A 39 10.43 10.75 -2.81
CA GLU A 39 11.53 11.46 -3.49
C GLU A 39 11.33 11.54 -5.01
N GLU A 40 10.77 10.47 -5.60
CA GLU A 40 10.35 10.47 -6.99
C GLU A 40 9.10 11.34 -7.23
N GLY A 41 8.43 11.86 -6.20
CA GLY A 41 7.27 12.74 -6.31
C GLY A 41 5.95 12.01 -6.56
N TYR A 42 5.82 10.76 -6.11
CA TYR A 42 4.52 10.10 -5.99
C TYR A 42 3.85 10.49 -4.67
N ARG A 43 2.51 10.54 -4.70
CA ARG A 43 1.72 10.60 -3.49
C ARG A 43 1.65 9.20 -2.86
N ILE A 44 1.93 9.09 -1.57
CA ILE A 44 1.96 7.81 -0.86
C ILE A 44 0.73 7.68 0.03
N VAL A 45 0.01 6.58 -0.15
CA VAL A 45 -1.06 6.12 0.74
C VAL A 45 -0.55 4.88 1.45
N LEU A 46 -0.48 4.90 2.77
CA LEU A 46 -0.01 3.77 3.56
C LEU A 46 -1.10 3.25 4.48
N VAL A 47 -1.28 1.93 4.54
CA VAL A 47 -2.04 1.26 5.61
C VAL A 47 -1.14 0.32 6.39
N ASN A 48 -1.09 0.48 7.71
CA ASN A 48 -0.40 -0.44 8.61
C ASN A 48 -1.00 -0.37 10.01
N SER A 49 -1.46 -1.49 10.57
CA SER A 49 -2.07 -1.53 11.90
C SER A 49 -1.08 -1.43 13.06
N ASN A 50 0.22 -1.55 12.81
CA ASN A 50 1.23 -1.46 13.86
C ASN A 50 1.64 0.01 14.11
N PRO A 51 1.28 0.61 15.26
CA PRO A 51 1.60 2.01 15.55
C PRO A 51 3.08 2.21 15.93
N ALA A 52 3.83 1.15 16.22
CA ALA A 52 5.23 1.22 16.63
C ALA A 52 6.18 1.06 15.42
N THR A 53 5.88 1.75 14.31
CA THR A 53 6.66 1.68 13.07
C THR A 53 7.03 3.07 12.56
N ILE A 54 8.25 3.22 12.04
CA ILE A 54 8.69 4.48 11.44
C ILE A 54 7.89 4.78 10.17
N MET A 55 7.52 3.75 9.40
CA MET A 55 6.72 3.96 8.19
C MET A 55 5.38 4.64 8.46
N THR A 56 4.81 4.50 9.67
CA THR A 56 3.56 5.15 10.08
C THR A 56 3.73 6.56 10.66
N ASP A 57 4.96 7.08 10.74
CA ASP A 57 5.17 8.46 11.15
C ASP A 57 4.47 9.44 10.19
N PRO A 58 3.86 10.53 10.68
CA PRO A 58 3.04 11.44 9.85
C PRO A 58 3.74 12.01 8.62
N ASP A 59 5.06 12.16 8.65
CA ASP A 59 5.84 12.79 7.58
C ASP A 59 6.27 11.82 6.47
N LEU A 60 6.08 10.50 6.66
CA LEU A 60 6.60 9.47 5.76
C LEU A 60 5.68 9.22 4.56
N ALA A 61 4.36 9.33 4.72
CA ALA A 61 3.37 9.20 3.66
C ALA A 61 2.44 10.42 3.63
N ASP A 62 1.73 10.64 2.52
CA ASP A 62 0.78 11.74 2.40
C ASP A 62 -0.58 11.39 3.05
N ALA A 63 -0.92 10.11 3.09
CA ALA A 63 -2.05 9.59 3.85
C ALA A 63 -1.65 8.30 4.57
N THR A 64 -1.65 8.34 5.90
CA THR A 64 -1.30 7.20 6.75
C THR A 64 -2.54 6.70 7.49
N TYR A 65 -2.85 5.42 7.31
CA TYR A 65 -3.96 4.72 7.94
C TYR A 65 -3.42 3.69 8.94
N ILE A 66 -3.55 4.00 10.23
CA ILE A 66 -3.29 3.05 11.31
C ILE A 66 -4.58 2.26 11.59
N GLU A 67 -4.88 1.33 10.67
CA GLU A 67 -6.13 0.58 10.61
C GLU A 67 -5.87 -0.91 10.39
N PRO A 68 -6.81 -1.81 10.74
CA PRO A 68 -6.66 -3.26 10.51
C PRO A 68 -6.38 -3.59 9.04
N ILE A 69 -5.40 -4.46 8.80
CA ILE A 69 -5.03 -4.92 7.45
C ILE A 69 -5.92 -6.11 7.07
N THR A 70 -7.22 -5.86 6.93
CA THR A 70 -8.17 -6.83 6.37
C THR A 70 -8.66 -6.36 5.00
N PRO A 71 -9.03 -7.28 4.08
CA PRO A 71 -9.48 -6.89 2.74
C PRO A 71 -10.64 -5.90 2.75
N GLU A 72 -11.58 -6.01 3.69
CA GLU A 72 -12.74 -5.12 3.81
C GLU A 72 -12.35 -3.70 4.24
N VAL A 73 -11.42 -3.58 5.19
CA VAL A 73 -10.93 -2.29 5.66
C VAL A 73 -10.09 -1.62 4.57
N VAL A 74 -9.20 -2.37 3.94
CA VAL A 74 -8.37 -1.86 2.84
C VAL A 74 -9.24 -1.46 1.64
N ALA A 75 -10.31 -2.20 1.33
CA ALA A 75 -11.27 -1.81 0.30
C ALA A 75 -12.01 -0.51 0.62
N LYS A 76 -12.31 -0.23 1.90
CA LYS A 76 -12.89 1.06 2.33
C LYS A 76 -11.90 2.21 2.18
N ILE A 77 -10.63 1.99 2.52
CA ILE A 77 -9.56 2.97 2.33
C ILE A 77 -9.42 3.29 0.83
N ILE A 78 -9.35 2.25 -0.02
CA ILE A 78 -9.34 2.41 -1.48
C ILE A 78 -10.55 3.23 -1.94
N ALA A 79 -11.77 2.87 -1.52
CA ALA A 79 -12.98 3.57 -1.93
C ALA A 79 -12.95 5.05 -1.55
N ARG A 80 -12.46 5.37 -0.34
CA ARG A 80 -12.30 6.76 0.14
C ARG A 80 -11.29 7.52 -0.71
N GLU A 81 -10.09 6.98 -0.89
CA GLU A 81 -9.02 7.61 -1.67
C GLU A 81 -9.44 7.87 -3.12
N ARG A 82 -10.18 6.92 -3.73
CA ARG A 82 -10.76 7.10 -5.06
C ARG A 82 -11.87 8.15 -5.11
N ALA A 83 -12.69 8.26 -4.07
CA ALA A 83 -13.74 9.28 -4.00
C ALA A 83 -13.16 10.69 -3.84
N GLU A 84 -12.06 10.83 -3.08
CA GLU A 84 -11.36 12.10 -2.90
C GLU A 84 -10.58 12.52 -4.17
N ARG A 85 -10.07 11.54 -4.94
CA ARG A 85 -9.22 11.77 -6.13
C ARG A 85 -9.63 10.87 -7.31
N PRO A 86 -10.82 11.10 -7.92
CA PRO A 86 -11.38 10.20 -8.92
C PRO A 86 -10.58 10.16 -10.24
N ASP A 87 -9.92 11.26 -10.61
CA ASP A 87 -9.20 11.40 -11.89
C ASP A 87 -7.73 10.98 -11.82
N GLU A 88 -7.19 10.74 -10.62
CA GLU A 88 -5.80 10.30 -10.47
C GLU A 88 -5.65 8.82 -10.77
N VAL A 89 -4.50 8.38 -11.29
CA VAL A 89 -4.18 6.95 -11.36
C VAL A 89 -3.54 6.54 -10.03
N MET A 90 -4.15 5.54 -9.38
CA MET A 90 -3.63 4.94 -8.16
C MET A 90 -3.28 3.47 -8.40
N VAL A 91 -2.12 3.05 -7.93
CA VAL A 91 -1.64 1.66 -8.02
C VAL A 91 -1.37 1.09 -6.63
N LEU A 92 -1.31 -0.24 -6.52
CA LEU A 92 -1.05 -0.97 -5.29
C LEU A 92 0.34 -1.61 -5.32
N LEU A 93 1.15 -1.39 -4.28
CA LEU A 93 2.44 -2.03 -4.06
C LEU A 93 2.34 -3.00 -2.87
N PRO A 94 2.11 -4.31 -3.11
CA PRO A 94 1.87 -5.29 -2.05
C PRO A 94 3.16 -6.00 -1.56
N THR A 95 4.33 -5.66 -2.10
CA THR A 95 5.57 -6.41 -1.88
C THR A 95 6.38 -5.99 -0.66
N MET A 96 5.94 -4.95 0.07
CA MET A 96 6.68 -4.36 1.18
C MET A 96 6.17 -4.77 2.58
N GLY A 97 5.08 -5.55 2.66
CA GLY A 97 4.43 -5.92 3.92
C GLY A 97 4.31 -7.42 4.15
N GLY A 98 5.27 -8.19 3.65
CA GLY A 98 5.34 -9.64 3.88
C GLY A 98 4.12 -10.39 3.37
N GLN A 99 3.79 -11.50 4.05
CA GLN A 99 2.68 -12.34 3.65
C GLN A 99 1.33 -11.66 3.90
N THR A 100 1.23 -10.82 4.93
CA THR A 100 0.02 -10.03 5.23
C THR A 100 -0.39 -9.17 4.03
N ALA A 101 0.57 -8.43 3.45
CA ALA A 101 0.29 -7.56 2.31
C ALA A 101 -0.08 -8.36 1.05
N LEU A 102 0.67 -9.42 0.74
CA LEU A 102 0.41 -10.28 -0.43
C LEU A 102 -0.97 -10.94 -0.35
N ASN A 103 -1.31 -11.55 0.79
CA ASN A 103 -2.60 -12.18 0.98
C ASN A 103 -3.74 -11.16 0.85
N THR A 104 -3.58 -9.98 1.47
CA THR A 104 -4.59 -8.92 1.40
C THR A 104 -4.79 -8.45 -0.04
N ALA A 105 -3.71 -8.26 -0.80
CA ALA A 105 -3.77 -7.83 -2.18
C ALA A 105 -4.47 -8.87 -3.09
N LEU A 106 -4.15 -10.16 -2.93
CA LEU A 106 -4.82 -11.24 -3.64
C LEU A 106 -6.31 -11.32 -3.28
N SER A 107 -6.66 -11.17 -2.00
CA SER A 107 -8.07 -11.12 -1.58
C SER A 107 -8.81 -9.92 -2.18
N LEU A 108 -8.19 -8.73 -2.21
CA LEU A 108 -8.78 -7.54 -2.86
C LEU A 108 -9.03 -7.76 -4.35
N GLN A 109 -8.12 -8.46 -5.03
CA GLN A 109 -8.30 -8.84 -6.42
C GLN A 109 -9.46 -9.83 -6.59
N GLN A 110 -9.51 -10.89 -5.76
CA GLN A 110 -10.59 -11.89 -5.79
C GLN A 110 -11.96 -11.27 -5.48
N MET A 111 -12.00 -10.24 -4.63
CA MET A 111 -13.20 -9.46 -4.34
C MET A 111 -13.62 -8.52 -5.48
N GLY A 112 -12.82 -8.40 -6.55
CA GLY A 112 -13.06 -7.48 -7.66
C GLY A 112 -12.84 -6.01 -7.29
N VAL A 113 -12.25 -5.70 -6.13
CA VAL A 113 -12.04 -4.33 -5.66
C VAL A 113 -11.04 -3.59 -6.56
N LEU A 114 -9.95 -4.27 -6.92
CA LEU A 114 -8.92 -3.68 -7.77
C LEU A 114 -9.45 -3.36 -9.17
N GLU A 115 -10.24 -4.27 -9.75
CA GLU A 115 -10.90 -4.05 -11.05
C GLU A 115 -11.91 -2.90 -10.97
N LYS A 116 -12.78 -2.91 -9.96
CA LYS A 116 -13.81 -1.87 -9.75
C LYS A 116 -13.23 -0.46 -9.68
N TYR A 117 -12.04 -0.30 -9.08
CA TYR A 117 -11.39 0.98 -8.88
C TYR A 117 -10.22 1.24 -9.84
N ASN A 118 -10.04 0.38 -10.85
CA ASN A 118 -8.95 0.46 -11.83
C ASN A 118 -7.55 0.59 -11.18
N ILE A 119 -7.29 -0.25 -10.18
CA ILE A 119 -6.02 -0.30 -9.45
C ILE A 119 -5.15 -1.41 -10.00
N GLU A 120 -4.01 -1.03 -10.59
CA GLU A 120 -2.97 -1.95 -11.02
C GLU A 120 -2.10 -2.39 -9.83
N MET A 121 -1.74 -3.67 -9.73
CA MET A 121 -0.68 -4.11 -8.82
C MET A 121 0.69 -3.97 -9.49
N ILE A 122 1.61 -3.29 -8.80
CA ILE A 122 2.99 -3.09 -9.23
C ILE A 122 3.97 -3.83 -8.30
N GLY A 123 5.18 -4.08 -8.79
CA GLY A 123 6.21 -4.82 -8.04
C GLY A 123 6.04 -6.35 -8.10
N ALA A 124 4.82 -6.85 -7.98
CA ALA A 124 4.48 -8.26 -8.23
C ALA A 124 3.13 -8.37 -8.95
N LYS A 125 3.02 -9.36 -9.83
CA LYS A 125 1.77 -9.72 -10.49
C LYS A 125 1.12 -10.90 -9.76
N PRO A 126 -0.21 -11.05 -9.83
CA PRO A 126 -0.89 -12.16 -9.17
C PRO A 126 -0.43 -13.54 -9.66
N GLU A 127 0.04 -13.64 -10.91
CA GLU A 127 0.49 -14.87 -11.55
C GLU A 127 2.00 -15.13 -11.40
N ALA A 128 2.73 -14.25 -10.70
CA ALA A 128 4.20 -14.27 -10.58
C ALA A 128 4.70 -15.01 -9.34
#